data_AF-X0S208-F1
#
_entry.id   AF-X0S208-F1
#
_cell.length_a   1.000
_cell.length_b   1.000
_cell.length_c   1.000
_cell.angle_alpha   90.00
_cell.angle_beta   90.00
_cell.angle_gamma   90.00
#
_symmetry.space_group_name_H-M   'P 1'
#
loop_
_entity.id
_entity.type
_entity.pdbx_description
1 polymer ?
#
loop_
_entity_poly.entity_id
_entity_poly.type
_entity_poly.pdbx_seq_one_letter_code
_entity_poly.pdbx_strand_id
1 'polypeptide(L)'
;MPKSIFINPNEVRKPQILKIKDIPVNQYKSDIKKEIKNFSKKKLLKIYYDMLIIREFESLLNSIKTQGSYEGIEYDHKGPAHLSIGQEAAAVGQCIPLAIEDFIFGSHRSHGEVLAKCFSAIDELEENELLKIMKSYMDGACLKVVEKEHKGNIKSLA
;
A
#
# COMPACT_ATOMS: atom_id res chain seq x y z
N MET A 1 0.08 -23.12 5.43
CA MET A 1 0.94 -24.12 4.74
C MET A 1 0.38 -25.51 5.05
N PRO A 2 0.21 -26.40 4.06
CA PRO A 2 -0.19 -27.78 4.34
C PRO A 2 0.78 -28.43 5.32
N LYS A 3 0.26 -29.14 6.33
CA LYS A 3 1.05 -29.74 7.42
C LYS A 3 1.98 -30.86 6.94
N SER A 4 1.71 -31.44 5.78
CA SER A 4 2.65 -32.26 5.02
C SER A 4 2.38 -32.14 3.53
N ILE A 5 3.43 -32.12 2.71
CA ILE A 5 3.36 -32.32 1.27
C ILE A 5 4.18 -33.58 1.00
N PHE A 6 3.52 -34.65 0.58
CA PHE A 6 4.20 -35.87 0.17
C PHE A 6 4.85 -35.63 -1.20
N ILE A 7 6.17 -35.54 -1.22
CA ILE A 7 6.97 -35.39 -2.44
C ILE A 7 7.56 -36.75 -2.78
N ASN A 8 7.02 -37.43 -3.79
CA ASN A 8 7.56 -38.69 -4.28
C ASN A 8 8.72 -38.41 -5.26
N PRO A 9 9.99 -38.71 -4.91
CA PRO A 9 11.13 -38.44 -5.79
C PRO A 9 11.02 -39.14 -7.14
N ASN A 10 10.40 -40.33 -7.18
CA ASN A 10 10.21 -41.09 -8.41
C ASN A 10 9.20 -40.45 -9.36
N GLU A 11 8.38 -39.51 -8.90
CA GLU A 11 7.40 -38.77 -9.71
C GLU A 11 7.87 -37.37 -10.06
N VAL A 12 8.32 -36.59 -9.07
CA VAL A 12 8.77 -35.21 -9.30
C VAL A 12 10.09 -35.12 -10.07
N ARG A 13 10.88 -36.20 -10.11
CA ARG A 13 12.12 -36.30 -10.89
C ARG A 13 11.99 -37.15 -12.15
N LYS A 14 10.77 -37.51 -12.58
CA LYS A 14 10.61 -38.24 -13.84
C LYS A 14 11.20 -37.42 -14.99
N PRO A 15 11.98 -38.03 -15.90
CA PRO A 15 12.39 -37.38 -17.12
C PRO A 15 11.16 -36.89 -17.88
N GLN A 16 11.08 -35.58 -18.12
CA GLN A 16 9.99 -34.97 -18.87
C GLN A 16 10.48 -33.71 -19.58
N ILE A 17 9.77 -33.34 -20.64
CA ILE A 17 10.01 -32.08 -21.36
C ILE A 17 8.87 -31.13 -20.99
N LEU A 18 9.19 -30.09 -20.22
CA LEU A 18 8.25 -29.01 -19.94
C LEU A 18 8.08 -28.14 -21.20
N LYS A 19 6.99 -28.32 -21.93
CA LYS A 19 6.60 -27.45 -23.06
C LYS A 19 5.71 -26.33 -22.55
N ILE A 20 6.28 -25.17 -22.27
CA ILE A 20 5.54 -23.94 -21.95
C ILE A 20 5.37 -23.09 -23.21
N LYS A 21 4.25 -22.37 -23.30
CA LYS A 21 4.10 -21.29 -24.28
C LYS A 21 5.09 -20.17 -23.96
N ASP A 22 5.35 -19.30 -24.94
CA ASP A 22 6.13 -18.09 -24.72
C ASP A 22 5.54 -17.30 -23.55
N ILE A 23 6.38 -17.02 -22.54
CA ILE A 23 6.02 -16.19 -21.41
C ILE A 23 6.35 -14.75 -21.81
N PRO A 24 5.35 -13.87 -21.99
CA PRO A 24 5.63 -12.48 -22.33
C PRO A 24 6.34 -11.80 -21.15
N VAL A 25 7.56 -11.32 -21.39
CA VAL A 25 8.36 -10.59 -20.39
C VAL A 25 8.36 -9.11 -20.78
N ASN A 26 7.98 -8.24 -19.85
CA ASN A 26 8.01 -6.78 -20.01
C ASN A 26 7.30 -6.26 -21.29
N GLN A 27 6.24 -6.95 -21.74
CA GLN A 27 5.53 -6.58 -22.97
C GLN A 27 4.41 -5.55 -22.76
N TYR A 28 4.21 -5.08 -21.53
CA TYR A 28 3.24 -4.03 -21.26
C TYR A 28 3.61 -2.74 -22.03
N LYS A 29 2.66 -2.24 -22.82
CA LYS A 29 2.75 -0.94 -23.50
C LYS A 29 1.69 -0.03 -22.91
N SER A 30 2.11 1.12 -22.40
CA SER A 30 1.19 2.08 -21.81
C SER A 30 0.28 2.70 -22.88
N ASP A 31 -1.01 2.81 -22.57
CA ASP A 31 -1.99 3.57 -23.35
C ASP A 31 -2.82 4.43 -22.41
N ILE A 32 -2.41 5.69 -22.25
CA ILE A 32 -3.06 6.61 -21.31
C ILE A 32 -4.53 6.87 -21.65
N LYS A 33 -4.92 6.82 -22.94
CA LYS A 33 -6.32 7.06 -23.33
C LYS A 33 -7.19 5.90 -22.86
N LYS A 34 -6.69 4.67 -23.01
CA LYS A 34 -7.34 3.46 -22.49
C LYS A 34 -7.42 3.48 -20.96
N GLU A 35 -6.34 3.83 -20.27
CA GLU A 35 -6.34 3.89 -18.80
C GLU A 35 -7.30 4.95 -18.25
N ILE A 36 -7.35 6.14 -18.87
CA ILE A 36 -8.33 7.18 -18.48
C ILE A 36 -9.77 6.68 -18.69
N LYS A 37 -10.03 5.91 -19.75
CA LYS A 37 -11.36 5.32 -19.96
C LYS A 37 -11.72 4.27 -18.90
N ASN A 38 -10.75 3.47 -18.46
CA ASN A 38 -10.97 2.42 -17.48
C ASN A 38 -11.13 2.95 -16.06
N PHE A 39 -10.30 3.92 -15.66
CA PHE A 39 -10.20 4.36 -14.26
C PHE A 39 -10.67 5.78 -14.01
N SER A 40 -10.85 6.61 -15.05
CA SER A 40 -10.99 8.07 -14.97
C SER A 40 -9.69 8.80 -14.59
N LYS A 41 -9.56 10.05 -15.04
CA LYS A 41 -8.43 10.93 -14.68
C LYS A 41 -8.33 11.13 -13.17
N LYS A 42 -9.46 11.26 -12.47
CA LYS A 42 -9.48 11.51 -11.02
C LYS A 42 -8.89 10.32 -10.24
N LYS A 43 -9.30 9.09 -10.58
CA LYS A 43 -8.78 7.89 -9.90
C LYS A 43 -7.29 7.67 -10.21
N LEU A 44 -6.84 7.90 -11.45
CA LEU A 44 -5.42 7.80 -11.80
C LEU A 44 -4.55 8.80 -11.02
N LEU A 45 -5.03 10.04 -10.84
CA LEU A 45 -4.34 11.03 -10.01
C LEU A 45 -4.28 10.61 -8.53
N LYS A 46 -5.37 10.01 -8.02
CA LYS A 46 -5.41 9.47 -6.66
C LYS A 46 -4.45 8.30 -6.48
N ILE A 47 -4.42 7.34 -7.41
CA ILE A 47 -3.46 6.22 -7.41
C ILE A 47 -2.02 6.76 -7.39
N TYR A 48 -1.72 7.77 -8.20
CA TYR A 48 -0.40 8.40 -8.20
C TYR A 48 -0.09 9.09 -6.87
N TYR A 49 -1.04 9.84 -6.32
CA TYR A 49 -0.90 10.49 -5.02
C TYR A 49 -0.62 9.47 -3.90
N ASP A 50 -1.35 8.36 -3.86
CA ASP A 50 -1.15 7.32 -2.84
C ASP A 50 0.25 6.69 -2.92
N MET A 51 0.76 6.47 -4.14
CA MET A 51 2.14 6.03 -4.32
C MET A 51 3.15 7.06 -3.82
N LEU A 52 2.90 8.36 -4.02
CA LEU A 52 3.78 9.42 -3.52
C LEU A 52 3.79 9.49 -1.99
N ILE A 53 2.63 9.35 -1.35
CA ILE A 53 2.55 9.36 0.12
C ILE A 53 3.30 8.16 0.72
N ILE A 54 3.16 6.97 0.12
CA ILE A 54 3.93 5.79 0.55
C ILE A 54 5.42 6.03 0.34
N ARG A 55 5.82 6.58 -0.80
CA ARG A 55 7.23 6.93 -1.07
C ARG A 55 7.78 7.89 -0.03
N GLU A 56 7.01 8.92 0.34
CA GLU A 56 7.43 9.92 1.32
C GLU A 56 7.56 9.29 2.70
N PHE A 57 6.59 8.47 3.11
CA PHE A 57 6.66 7.75 4.38
C PHE A 57 7.89 6.83 4.47
N GLU A 58 8.19 6.06 3.42
CA GLU A 58 9.37 5.19 3.40
C GLU A 58 10.68 5.99 3.37
N SER A 59 10.69 7.14 2.69
CA SER A 59 11.85 8.06 2.66
C SER A 59 12.08 8.70 4.04
N LEU A 60 11.01 9.08 4.73
CA LEU A 60 11.03 9.57 6.11
C LEU A 60 11.65 8.53 7.03
N LEU A 61 11.17 7.27 6.98
CA LEU A 61 11.73 6.19 7.79
C LEU A 61 13.22 5.96 7.48
N ASN A 62 13.60 6.04 6.21
CA ASN A 62 15.01 5.92 5.81
C ASN A 62 15.87 7.05 6.39
N SER A 63 15.37 8.29 6.35
CA SER A 63 16.06 9.46 6.92
C SER A 63 16.27 9.28 8.42
N ILE A 64 15.22 8.93 9.16
CA ILE A 64 15.31 8.59 10.59
C ILE A 64 16.35 7.49 10.84
N LYS A 65 16.35 6.42 10.03
CA LYS A 65 17.27 5.30 10.21
C LYS A 65 18.73 5.62 9.97
N THR A 66 19.00 6.49 9.00
CA THR A 66 20.36 6.76 8.55
C THR A 66 20.94 8.02 9.19
N GLN A 67 20.08 8.94 9.63
CA GLN A 67 20.44 10.27 10.11
C GLN A 67 19.91 10.58 11.52
N GLY A 68 19.05 9.74 12.11
CA GLY A 68 18.48 9.95 13.44
C GLY A 68 17.43 11.07 13.51
N SER A 69 17.03 11.63 12.38
CA SER A 69 16.05 12.71 12.30
C SER A 69 15.31 12.71 10.96
N TYR A 70 14.18 13.41 10.91
CA TYR A 70 13.47 13.78 9.68
C TYR A 70 12.88 15.18 9.85
N GLU A 71 13.11 16.08 8.89
CA GLU A 71 12.66 17.49 8.96
C GLU A 71 13.02 18.18 10.29
N GLY A 72 14.21 17.89 10.82
CA GLY A 72 14.70 18.43 12.09
C GLY A 72 14.09 17.81 13.35
N ILE A 73 13.18 16.84 13.21
CA ILE A 73 12.60 16.10 14.33
C ILE A 73 13.49 14.89 14.62
N GLU A 74 14.15 14.89 15.77
CA GLU A 74 15.01 13.78 16.21
C GLU A 74 14.17 12.58 16.68
N TYR A 75 14.55 11.38 16.24
CA TYR A 75 13.96 10.13 16.71
C TYR A 75 14.96 8.99 16.57
N ASP A 76 15.30 8.36 17.70
CA ASP A 76 16.16 7.19 17.73
C ASP A 76 15.33 5.91 17.57
N HIS A 77 15.25 5.41 16.34
CA HIS A 77 14.56 4.16 16.05
C HIS A 77 15.52 2.96 16.15
N LYS A 78 15.42 2.16 17.21
CA LYS A 78 16.33 1.03 17.50
C LYS A 78 16.04 -0.29 16.79
N GLY A 79 14.88 -0.46 16.14
CA GLY A 79 14.48 -1.70 15.46
C GLY A 79 15.09 -1.88 14.04
N PRO A 80 14.83 -2.97 13.33
CA PRO A 80 15.04 -3.01 11.87
C PRO A 80 13.92 -2.25 11.14
N ALA A 81 14.21 -1.70 9.95
CA ALA A 81 13.19 -1.17 9.05
C ALA A 81 13.37 -1.77 7.65
N HIS A 82 12.32 -2.38 7.11
CA HIS A 82 12.33 -2.97 5.77
C HIS A 82 11.51 -2.10 4.82
N LEU A 83 12.20 -1.27 4.06
CA LEU A 83 11.56 -0.25 3.22
C LEU A 83 11.05 -0.84 1.90
N SER A 84 9.83 -0.51 1.48
CA SER A 84 9.24 -0.95 0.21
C SER A 84 9.45 0.04 -0.95
N ILE A 85 10.46 0.92 -0.87
CA ILE A 85 10.77 1.92 -1.91
C ILE A 85 10.90 1.24 -3.28
N GLY A 86 10.10 1.73 -4.25
CA GLY A 86 10.02 1.17 -5.61
C GLY A 86 8.95 0.09 -5.80
N GLN A 87 8.23 -0.29 -4.74
CA GLN A 87 7.15 -1.29 -4.77
C GLN A 87 5.77 -0.67 -4.53
N GLU A 88 5.66 0.67 -4.57
CA GLU A 88 4.42 1.39 -4.23
C GLU A 88 3.28 1.04 -5.19
N ALA A 89 3.59 0.82 -6.46
CA ALA A 89 2.61 0.41 -7.46
C ALA A 89 1.98 -0.97 -7.15
N ALA A 90 2.73 -1.88 -6.53
CA ALA A 90 2.19 -3.18 -6.11
C ALA A 90 1.25 -2.99 -4.91
N ALA A 91 1.68 -2.22 -3.90
CA ALA A 91 0.90 -1.95 -2.69
C ALA A 91 -0.41 -1.18 -2.97
N VAL A 92 -0.36 -0.12 -3.78
CA VAL A 92 -1.56 0.64 -4.17
C VAL A 92 -2.41 -0.17 -5.15
N GLY A 93 -1.76 -0.79 -6.15
CA GLY A 93 -2.44 -1.53 -7.21
C GLY A 93 -3.28 -2.70 -6.69
N GLN A 94 -2.78 -3.44 -5.69
CA GLN A 94 -3.54 -4.55 -5.10
C GLN A 94 -4.81 -4.09 -4.36
N CYS A 95 -4.86 -2.83 -3.88
CA CYS A 95 -5.98 -2.32 -3.10
C CYS A 95 -7.11 -1.77 -3.98
N ILE A 96 -6.81 -1.36 -5.22
CA ILE A 96 -7.79 -0.77 -6.16
C ILE A 96 -9.10 -1.57 -6.32
N PRO A 97 -9.08 -2.92 -6.37
CA PRO A 97 -10.30 -3.73 -6.51
C PRO A 97 -10.89 -4.24 -5.17
N LEU A 98 -10.25 -3.98 -4.03
CA LEU A 98 -10.66 -4.52 -2.73
C LEU A 98 -11.74 -3.64 -2.10
N ALA A 99 -12.73 -4.26 -1.47
CA ALA A 99 -13.70 -3.58 -0.60
C ALA A 99 -13.11 -3.34 0.79
N ILE A 100 -13.68 -2.41 1.56
CA ILE A 100 -13.21 -2.05 2.93
C ILE A 100 -13.02 -3.28 3.82
N GLU A 101 -13.90 -4.27 3.72
CA GLU A 101 -13.92 -5.49 4.55
C GLU A 101 -12.91 -6.56 4.10
N ASP A 102 -12.31 -6.42 2.92
CA ASP A 102 -11.34 -7.39 2.41
C ASP A 102 -10.02 -7.31 3.17
N PHE A 103 -9.55 -8.48 3.60
CA PHE A 103 -8.30 -8.62 4.34
C PHE A 103 -7.10 -8.67 3.40
N ILE A 104 -6.05 -7.93 3.77
CA ILE A 104 -4.71 -8.07 3.22
C ILE A 104 -3.79 -8.70 4.28
N PHE A 105 -2.85 -9.53 3.82
CA PHE A 105 -1.87 -10.17 4.70
C PHE A 105 -0.48 -9.80 4.23
N GLY A 106 0.15 -8.90 4.97
CA GLY A 106 1.49 -8.41 4.64
C GLY A 106 2.62 -9.24 5.23
N SER A 107 3.83 -8.97 4.74
CA SER A 107 5.08 -9.56 5.23
C SER A 107 5.82 -8.63 6.20
N HIS A 108 7.12 -8.84 6.41
CA HIS A 108 7.98 -7.92 7.17
C HIS A 108 8.27 -6.60 6.42
N ARG A 109 7.80 -6.44 5.18
CA ARG A 109 7.95 -5.27 4.30
C ARG A 109 6.58 -4.71 3.88
N SER A 110 5.68 -4.53 4.83
CA SER A 110 4.27 -4.26 4.56
C SER A 110 3.82 -2.82 4.83
N HIS A 111 4.74 -1.87 5.04
CA HIS A 111 4.36 -0.48 5.33
C HIS A 111 3.43 0.09 4.26
N GLY A 112 3.84 0.00 2.99
CA GLY A 112 3.06 0.46 1.86
C GLY A 112 1.73 -0.28 1.72
N GLU A 113 1.68 -1.58 2.01
CA GLU A 113 0.45 -2.39 1.90
C GLU A 113 -0.61 -1.93 2.91
N VAL A 114 -0.21 -1.70 4.17
CA VAL A 114 -1.10 -1.20 5.22
C VAL A 114 -1.60 0.21 4.87
N LEU A 115 -0.70 1.11 4.48
CA LEU A 115 -1.06 2.48 4.10
C LEU A 115 -2.00 2.51 2.90
N ALA A 116 -1.69 1.76 1.84
CA ALA A 116 -2.54 1.66 0.65
C ALA A 116 -3.95 1.15 0.98
N LYS A 117 -4.08 0.17 1.87
CA LYS A 117 -5.38 -0.34 2.29
C LYS A 117 -6.19 0.72 3.05
N CYS A 118 -5.55 1.46 3.95
CA CYS A 118 -6.18 2.59 4.64
C CYS A 118 -6.62 3.68 3.65
N PHE A 119 -5.78 4.04 2.67
CA PHE A 119 -6.13 5.04 1.65
C PHE A 119 -7.32 4.62 0.79
N SER A 120 -7.42 3.35 0.41
CA SER A 120 -8.61 2.82 -0.29
C SER A 120 -9.85 2.94 0.58
N ALA A 121 -9.76 2.53 1.84
CA ALA A 121 -10.87 2.60 2.77
C ALA A 121 -11.35 4.04 3.01
N ILE A 122 -10.44 5.01 3.13
CA ILE A 122 -10.77 6.44 3.25
C ILE A 122 -11.54 6.94 2.00
N ASP A 123 -11.15 6.49 0.80
CA ASP A 123 -11.82 6.91 -0.44
C ASP A 123 -13.21 6.27 -0.60
N GLU A 124 -13.40 5.05 -0.08
CA GLU A 124 -14.67 4.31 -0.17
C GLU A 124 -15.68 4.68 0.93
N LEU A 125 -15.21 4.97 2.15
CA LEU A 125 -16.07 5.27 3.29
C LEU A 125 -16.88 6.56 3.09
N GLU A 126 -18.08 6.56 3.64
CA GLU A 126 -18.89 7.77 3.78
C GLU A 126 -18.29 8.70 4.83
N GLU A 127 -18.35 10.01 4.61
CA GLU A 127 -17.65 10.99 5.44
C GLU A 127 -18.08 10.95 6.93
N ASN A 128 -19.37 10.68 7.20
CA ASN A 128 -19.88 10.56 8.57
C ASN A 128 -19.31 9.35 9.31
N GLU A 129 -19.16 8.22 8.59
CA GLU A 129 -18.60 7.00 9.16
C GLU A 129 -17.09 7.17 9.40
N LEU A 130 -16.38 7.74 8.42
CA LEU A 130 -14.96 8.06 8.55
C LEU A 130 -14.70 8.98 9.74
N LEU A 131 -15.48 10.05 9.90
CA LEU A 131 -15.36 10.97 11.04
C LEU A 131 -15.65 10.28 12.38
N LYS A 132 -16.64 9.37 12.42
CA LYS A 132 -16.94 8.58 13.61
C LYS A 132 -15.74 7.69 13.99
N ILE A 133 -15.13 7.03 13.02
CA ILE A 133 -13.93 6.20 13.23
C ILE A 133 -12.80 7.05 13.81
N MET A 134 -12.46 8.17 13.15
CA MET A 134 -11.38 9.06 13.60
C MET A 134 -11.60 9.63 15.00
N LYS A 135 -12.84 9.97 15.38
CA LYS A 135 -13.17 10.43 16.74
C LYS A 135 -13.09 9.33 17.78
N SER A 136 -13.40 8.10 17.40
CA SER A 136 -13.38 6.94 18.32
C SER A 136 -11.98 6.37 18.54
N TYR A 137 -11.11 6.42 17.52
CA TYR A 137 -9.75 5.90 17.62
C TYR A 137 -8.90 6.75 18.56
N MET A 138 -8.37 6.13 19.61
CA MET A 138 -7.59 6.81 20.66
C MET A 138 -8.27 8.08 21.19
N ASP A 139 -9.58 8.05 21.38
CA ASP A 139 -10.40 9.19 21.84
C ASP A 139 -10.20 10.48 21.02
N GLY A 140 -9.90 10.30 19.72
CA GLY A 140 -9.65 11.38 18.77
C GLY A 140 -8.34 12.12 19.01
N ALA A 141 -7.39 11.56 19.76
CA ALA A 141 -6.13 12.22 20.06
C ALA A 141 -5.36 12.62 18.79
N CYS A 142 -5.29 11.72 17.80
CA CYS A 142 -4.68 12.01 16.50
C CYS A 142 -5.46 13.10 15.74
N LEU A 143 -6.79 12.97 15.68
CA LEU A 143 -7.67 13.93 14.99
C LEU A 143 -7.50 15.35 15.55
N LYS A 144 -7.45 15.52 16.88
CA LYS A 144 -7.27 16.81 17.55
C LYS A 144 -5.98 17.53 17.19
N VAL A 145 -4.95 16.79 16.75
CA VAL A 145 -3.69 17.38 16.29
C VAL A 145 -3.85 17.95 14.88
N VAL A 146 -4.45 17.17 13.96
CA VAL A 146 -4.51 17.51 12.53
C VAL A 146 -5.70 18.41 12.16
N GLU A 147 -6.78 18.42 12.95
CA GLU A 147 -8.00 19.18 12.60
C GLU A 147 -7.87 20.71 12.79
N LYS A 148 -6.92 21.17 13.61
CA LYS A 148 -6.83 22.59 14.02
C LYS A 148 -6.63 23.56 12.88
N GLU A 149 -5.90 23.17 11.84
CA GLU A 149 -5.54 24.03 10.71
C GLU A 149 -6.07 23.52 9.37
N HIS A 150 -6.88 22.45 9.39
CA HIS A 150 -7.39 21.84 8.18
C HIS A 150 -8.53 22.65 7.55
N LYS A 151 -8.45 22.87 6.24
CA LYS A 151 -9.46 23.62 5.45
C LYS A 151 -10.16 22.75 4.40
N GLY A 152 -9.77 21.48 4.28
CA GLY A 152 -10.32 20.56 3.30
C GLY A 152 -11.59 19.85 3.76
N ASN A 153 -11.99 18.84 2.98
CA ASN A 153 -13.09 17.94 3.35
C ASN A 153 -12.62 16.84 4.32
N ILE A 154 -13.55 16.02 4.81
CA ILE A 154 -13.26 14.96 5.79
C ILE A 154 -12.31 13.91 5.22
N LYS A 155 -12.41 13.55 3.93
CA LYS A 155 -11.50 12.59 3.29
C LYS A 155 -10.06 13.08 3.17
N SER A 156 -9.86 14.39 3.07
CA SER A 156 -8.53 15.00 3.08
C SER A 156 -8.00 15.28 4.49
N LEU A 157 -8.85 15.17 5.51
CA LEU A 157 -8.46 15.26 6.92
C LEU A 157 -7.93 13.91 7.45
N ALA A 158 -8.51 12.82 6.96
CA ALA A 158 -8.12 11.45 7.25
C ALA A 158 -6.83 11.06 6.50
#